data_AF-A0A1B6NQ80-F1
#
_entry.id   AF-A0A1B6NQ80-F1
#
_cell.length_a   1.000
_cell.length_b   1.000
_cell.length_c   1.000
_cell.angle_alpha   90.00
_cell.angle_beta   90.00
_cell.angle_gamma   90.00
#
_symmetry.space_group_name_H-M   'P 1'
#
loop_
_entity.id
_entity.type
_entity.pdbx_description
1 polymer ?
#
loop_
_entity_poly.entity_id
_entity_poly.type
_entity_poly.pdbx_seq_one_letter_code
_entity_poly.pdbx_strand_id
1 'polypeptide(L)'
;MRPNKIYIWICAATAIAFLSHTVWDKYTSLSIFNELLKLFVGNEEVGAIFPIFPWAAYPIAGMAFGRFLKRKNDCDAINFTWCLKLGAVCTILGAALTLSNPDYHIVTNLRSGPGVVILMTGIVMLFIFAIHLFVVRFKATYAVSLFAFWGKNVTALYVLQWICIGWGLC
;
A
#
# COMPACT_ATOMS: atom_id res chain seq x y z
N MET A 1 27.68 2.40 -11.27
CA MET A 1 26.62 2.04 -10.30
C MET A 1 25.63 3.19 -10.20
N ARG A 2 24.35 3.02 -10.57
CA ARG A 2 23.33 4.06 -10.30
C ARG A 2 23.12 4.16 -8.77
N PRO A 3 23.11 5.36 -8.16
CA PRO A 3 22.77 5.49 -6.76
C PRO A 3 21.36 4.93 -6.54
N ASN A 4 21.22 4.02 -5.58
CA ASN A 4 19.93 3.41 -5.27
C ASN A 4 19.08 4.47 -4.54
N LYS A 5 18.29 5.23 -5.29
CA LYS A 5 17.45 6.33 -4.79
C LYS A 5 16.20 5.83 -4.05
N ILE A 6 16.33 4.75 -3.28
CA ILE A 6 15.23 4.11 -2.54
C ILE A 6 14.61 5.05 -1.50
N TYR A 7 15.44 5.90 -0.90
CA TYR A 7 15.01 6.91 0.07
C TYR A 7 14.00 7.89 -0.53
N ILE A 8 14.11 8.23 -1.82
CA ILE A 8 13.15 9.13 -2.50
C ILE A 8 11.76 8.50 -2.52
N TRP A 9 11.67 7.20 -2.80
CA TRP A 9 10.38 6.49 -2.86
C TRP A 9 9.76 6.30 -1.49
N ILE A 10 10.58 6.05 -0.47
CA ILE A 10 10.12 6.00 0.93
C ILE A 10 9.60 7.39 1.34
N CYS A 11 10.37 8.46 1.08
CA CYS A 11 9.95 9.82 1.37
C CYS A 11 8.65 10.19 0.62
N ALA A 12 8.49 9.77 -0.63
CA ALA A 12 7.26 9.99 -1.39
C ALA A 12 6.06 9.24 -0.76
N ALA A 13 6.22 7.97 -0.41
CA ALA A 13 5.16 7.19 0.24
C ALA A 13 4.76 7.79 1.60
N THR A 14 5.74 8.22 2.39
CA THR A 14 5.50 8.91 3.66
C THR A 14 4.81 10.26 3.43
N ALA A 15 5.30 11.08 2.50
CA ALA A 15 4.68 12.37 2.18
C ALA A 15 3.22 12.18 1.76
N ILE A 16 2.93 11.20 0.91
CA ILE A 16 1.55 10.86 0.52
C ILE A 16 0.72 10.49 1.74
N ALA A 17 1.19 9.58 2.61
CA ALA A 17 0.43 9.12 3.78
C ALA A 17 0.07 10.27 4.76
N PHE A 18 0.96 11.24 4.94
CA PHE A 18 0.73 12.39 5.83
C PHE A 18 -0.03 13.54 5.15
N LEU A 19 0.22 13.79 3.86
CA LEU A 19 -0.43 14.88 3.12
C LEU A 19 -1.84 14.52 2.65
N SER A 20 -2.18 13.23 2.56
CA SER A 20 -3.49 12.75 2.07
C SER A 20 -4.67 13.46 2.72
N HIS A 21 -4.63 13.64 4.04
CA HIS A 21 -5.69 14.34 4.79
C HIS A 21 -5.89 15.79 4.33
N THR A 22 -4.85 16.45 3.83
CA THR A 22 -4.92 17.85 3.38
C THR A 22 -5.49 18.02 1.98
N VAL A 23 -5.59 16.93 1.21
CA VAL A 23 -6.00 16.98 -0.20
C VAL A 23 -7.42 16.46 -0.40
N TRP A 24 -7.97 15.70 0.55
CA TRP A 24 -9.33 15.17 0.47
C TRP A 24 -10.37 16.28 0.25
N ASP A 25 -11.37 15.95 -0.56
CA ASP A 25 -12.54 16.77 -0.87
C ASP A 25 -12.23 18.20 -1.39
N LYS A 26 -11.04 18.41 -1.94
CA LYS A 26 -10.72 19.66 -2.65
C LYS A 26 -11.14 19.56 -4.10
N TYR A 27 -12.04 20.44 -4.51
CA TYR A 27 -12.66 20.43 -5.83
C TYR A 27 -12.34 21.71 -6.62
N THR A 28 -12.60 21.70 -7.93
CA THR A 28 -12.39 22.86 -8.81
C THR A 28 -13.66 23.21 -9.58
N SER A 29 -13.79 24.46 -10.01
CA SER A 29 -14.95 24.96 -10.76
C SER A 29 -14.97 24.51 -12.23
N LEU A 30 -13.87 23.97 -12.75
CA LEU A 30 -13.78 23.43 -14.11
C LEU A 30 -14.33 22.00 -14.17
N SER A 31 -15.44 21.80 -14.87
CA SER A 31 -16.20 20.53 -14.87
C SER A 31 -15.36 19.28 -15.18
N ILE A 32 -14.51 19.31 -16.20
CA ILE A 32 -13.70 18.14 -16.60
C ILE A 32 -12.60 17.86 -15.56
N PHE A 33 -11.92 18.91 -15.08
CA PHE A 33 -10.89 18.76 -14.06
C PHE A 33 -11.47 18.35 -12.71
N ASN A 34 -12.72 18.71 -12.44
CA ASN A 34 -13.41 18.36 -11.21
C ASN A 34 -13.66 16.85 -11.12
N GLU A 35 -14.12 16.21 -12.20
CA GLU A 35 -14.32 14.76 -12.22
C GLU A 35 -13.01 13.98 -12.08
N LEU A 36 -11.94 14.44 -12.74
CA LEU A 36 -10.61 13.86 -12.52
C LEU A 36 -10.13 14.06 -11.08
N LEU A 37 -10.31 15.26 -10.50
CA LEU A 37 -9.91 15.51 -9.12
C LEU A 37 -10.66 14.60 -8.14
N LYS A 38 -11.98 14.43 -8.30
CA LYS A 38 -12.78 13.54 -7.45
C LYS A 38 -12.23 12.11 -7.40
N LEU A 39 -11.72 11.59 -8.52
CA LEU A 39 -11.06 10.27 -8.55
C LEU A 39 -9.70 10.26 -7.81
N PHE A 40 -8.94 11.35 -7.89
CA PHE A 40 -7.61 11.45 -7.27
C PHE A 40 -7.66 11.70 -5.76
N VAL A 41 -8.51 12.62 -5.31
CA VAL A 41 -8.61 13.06 -3.91
C VAL A 41 -9.79 12.42 -3.16
N GLY A 42 -10.69 11.75 -3.88
CA GLY A 42 -11.86 11.09 -3.32
C GLY A 42 -13.04 12.04 -3.21
N ASN A 43 -14.24 11.48 -3.30
CA ASN A 43 -15.49 12.18 -3.07
C ASN A 43 -16.53 11.17 -2.57
N GLU A 44 -16.95 11.32 -1.31
CA GLU A 44 -17.94 10.43 -0.69
C GLU A 44 -19.35 10.63 -1.26
N GLU A 45 -19.68 11.83 -1.74
CA GLU A 45 -21.02 12.18 -2.26
C GLU A 45 -21.30 11.56 -3.64
N VAL A 46 -20.27 11.27 -4.44
CA VAL A 46 -20.41 10.63 -5.76
C VAL A 46 -19.84 9.20 -5.82
N GLY A 47 -19.62 8.55 -4.67
CA GLY A 47 -19.17 7.15 -4.66
C GLY A 47 -17.69 6.91 -4.98
N ALA A 48 -16.89 7.98 -5.15
CA ALA A 48 -15.44 7.92 -5.32
C ALA A 48 -14.73 7.70 -3.97
N ILE A 49 -15.02 6.56 -3.36
CA ILE A 49 -14.61 6.17 -2.01
C ILE A 49 -13.13 5.70 -1.98
N PHE A 50 -12.53 5.43 -3.14
CA PHE A 50 -11.17 4.88 -3.28
C PHE A 50 -10.19 5.87 -3.96
N PRO A 51 -9.74 6.92 -3.25
CA PRO A 51 -8.90 7.96 -3.86
C PRO A 51 -7.52 7.44 -4.26
N ILE A 52 -7.08 7.75 -5.48
CA ILE A 52 -5.78 7.30 -6.01
C ILE A 52 -4.63 7.78 -5.13
N PHE A 53 -4.65 9.06 -4.75
CA PHE A 53 -3.49 9.70 -4.14
C PHE A 53 -3.13 9.08 -2.79
N PRO A 54 -4.06 8.91 -1.81
CA PRO A 54 -3.77 8.24 -0.55
C PRO A 54 -3.37 6.78 -0.70
N TRP A 55 -4.02 6.05 -1.63
CA TRP A 55 -3.75 4.64 -1.84
C TRP A 55 -2.45 4.36 -2.58
N ALA A 56 -1.93 5.31 -3.36
CA ALA A 56 -0.64 5.20 -4.03
C ALA A 56 0.55 5.04 -3.06
N ALA A 57 0.39 5.40 -1.78
CA ALA A 57 1.39 5.14 -0.75
C ALA A 57 1.76 3.66 -0.65
N TYR A 58 0.77 2.75 -0.76
CA TYR A 58 0.98 1.30 -0.64
C TYR A 58 1.82 0.68 -1.76
N PRO A 59 1.50 0.85 -3.07
CA PRO A 59 2.33 0.30 -4.14
C PRO A 59 3.72 0.95 -4.21
N ILE A 60 3.87 2.24 -3.87
CA ILE A 60 5.18 2.90 -3.81
C ILE A 60 6.02 2.31 -2.67
N ALA A 61 5.43 2.16 -1.48
CA ALA A 61 6.10 1.53 -0.35
C ALA A 61 6.48 0.07 -0.66
N GLY A 62 5.58 -0.70 -1.27
CA GLY A 62 5.83 -2.07 -1.72
C GLY A 62 6.96 -2.17 -2.74
N MET A 63 7.02 -1.25 -3.71
CA MET A 63 8.11 -1.20 -4.70
C MET A 63 9.46 -0.88 -4.03
N ALA A 64 9.48 0.12 -3.15
CA ALA A 64 10.68 0.48 -2.40
C ALA A 64 11.15 -0.71 -1.56
N PHE A 65 10.24 -1.34 -0.82
CA PHE A 65 10.54 -2.49 0.02
C PHE A 65 10.99 -3.71 -0.78
N GLY A 66 10.36 -4.01 -1.92
CA GLY A 66 10.78 -5.08 -2.82
C GLY A 66 12.21 -4.86 -3.36
N ARG A 67 12.59 -3.62 -3.62
CA ARG A 67 13.98 -3.26 -3.98
C ARG A 67 14.95 -3.37 -2.80
N PHE A 68 14.49 -3.10 -1.58
CA PHE A 68 15.29 -3.29 -0.37
C PHE A 68 15.56 -4.78 -0.10
N LEU A 69 14.55 -5.63 -0.28
CA LEU A 69 14.67 -7.08 -0.09
C LEU A 69 15.57 -7.75 -1.14
N LYS A 70 15.60 -7.22 -2.36
CA LYS A 70 16.53 -7.68 -3.41
C LYS A 70 17.94 -7.20 -3.08
N ARG A 71 18.83 -8.13 -2.68
CA ARG A 71 20.26 -7.83 -2.61
C ARG A 71 20.79 -7.53 -4.00
N LYS A 72 21.78 -6.63 -4.07
CA LYS A 72 22.24 -5.98 -5.30
C LYS A 72 22.69 -6.92 -6.42
N ASN A 73 22.90 -8.22 -6.18
CA ASN A 73 23.41 -9.19 -7.15
C ASN A 73 22.90 -10.64 -6.97
N ASP A 74 21.94 -10.89 -6.07
CA ASP A 74 21.54 -12.28 -5.77
C ASP A 74 20.03 -12.38 -5.60
N CYS A 75 19.36 -12.81 -6.67
CA CYS A 75 17.90 -12.98 -6.70
C CYS A 75 17.44 -14.14 -5.80
N ASP A 76 18.34 -15.07 -5.47
CA ASP A 76 18.01 -16.30 -4.75
C ASP A 76 18.10 -16.14 -3.23
N ALA A 77 18.71 -15.05 -2.74
CA ALA A 77 18.90 -14.77 -1.32
C ALA A 77 17.98 -13.65 -0.79
N ILE A 78 16.68 -13.68 -1.11
CA ILE A 78 15.71 -12.77 -0.47
C ILE A 78 15.63 -13.11 1.02
N ASN A 79 16.06 -12.18 1.87
CA ASN A 79 16.01 -12.39 3.31
C ASN A 79 14.66 -11.95 3.90
N PHE A 80 13.71 -12.89 3.94
CA PHE A 80 12.36 -12.67 4.47
C PHE A 80 12.31 -12.37 5.98
N THR A 81 13.40 -12.57 6.74
CA THR A 81 13.44 -12.18 8.16
C THR A 81 13.29 -10.66 8.37
N TRP A 82 13.64 -9.86 7.35
CA TRP A 82 13.37 -8.42 7.38
C TRP A 82 11.88 -8.10 7.34
N CYS A 83 11.07 -8.92 6.64
CA CYS A 83 9.62 -8.78 6.65
C CYS A 83 9.06 -9.00 8.06
N LEU A 84 9.59 -9.97 8.81
CA LEU A 84 9.21 -10.19 10.20
C LEU A 84 9.61 -9.00 11.09
N LYS A 85 10.88 -8.59 11.05
CA LYS A 85 11.39 -7.53 11.93
C LYS A 85 10.74 -6.17 11.66
N LEU A 86 10.75 -5.73 10.40
CA LEU A 86 10.16 -4.44 10.01
C LEU A 86 8.64 -4.50 10.07
N GLY A 87 8.03 -5.64 9.71
CA GLY A 87 6.60 -5.85 9.85
C GLY A 87 6.14 -5.68 11.30
N ALA A 88 6.81 -6.34 12.25
CA ALA A 88 6.49 -6.21 13.67
C ALA A 88 6.65 -4.78 14.18
N VAL A 89 7.76 -4.10 13.83
CA VAL A 89 7.99 -2.70 14.21
C VAL A 89 6.90 -1.79 13.63
N CYS A 90 6.59 -1.89 12.34
CA CYS A 90 5.56 -1.10 11.69
C CYS A 90 4.16 -1.40 12.27
N THR A 91 3.84 -2.66 12.56
CA THR A 91 2.55 -3.02 13.16
C THR A 91 2.40 -2.43 14.55
N ILE A 92 3.43 -2.55 15.40
CA ILE A 92 3.39 -2.00 16.77
C ILE A 92 3.30 -0.47 16.73
N LEU A 93 4.17 0.19 15.95
CA LEU A 93 4.16 1.65 15.83
C LEU A 93 2.88 2.17 15.19
N GLY A 94 2.40 1.52 14.12
CA GLY A 94 1.16 1.88 13.45
C GLY A 94 -0.05 1.72 14.36
N ALA A 95 -0.12 0.62 15.14
CA ALA A 95 -1.16 0.42 16.14
C ALA A 95 -1.09 1.47 17.24
N ALA A 96 0.10 1.75 17.80
CA ALA A 96 0.29 2.75 18.84
C ALA A 96 -0.12 4.16 18.36
N LEU A 97 0.28 4.55 17.14
CA LEU A 97 -0.12 5.82 16.53
C LEU A 97 -1.64 5.86 16.34
N THR A 98 -2.22 4.83 15.74
CA THR A 98 -3.67 4.76 15.48
C THR A 98 -4.47 4.85 16.77
N LEU A 99 -4.04 4.17 17.83
CA LEU A 99 -4.71 4.21 19.15
C LEU A 99 -4.51 5.54 19.88
N SER A 100 -3.43 6.29 19.59
CA SER A 100 -3.18 7.60 20.21
C SER A 100 -4.12 8.70 19.70
N ASN A 101 -4.57 8.59 18.45
CA ASN A 101 -5.55 9.50 17.86
C ASN A 101 -6.40 8.76 16.81
N PRO A 102 -7.41 7.98 17.26
CA PRO A 102 -8.24 7.18 16.36
C PRO A 102 -8.93 8.02 15.30
N ASP A 103 -9.46 9.19 15.65
CA ASP A 103 -10.22 10.05 14.72
C ASP A 103 -9.35 10.57 13.56
N TYR A 104 -8.06 10.83 13.82
CA TYR A 104 -7.12 11.28 12.80
C TYR A 104 -6.60 10.13 11.91
N HIS A 105 -6.55 8.91 12.45
CA HIS A 105 -5.94 7.77 11.76
C HIS A 105 -6.95 6.83 11.10
N ILE A 106 -8.13 6.67 11.71
CA ILE A 106 -9.28 5.89 11.24
C ILE A 106 -10.32 6.91 10.79
N VAL A 107 -10.17 7.40 9.57
CA VAL A 107 -11.13 8.35 8.97
C VAL A 107 -12.31 7.54 8.41
N THR A 108 -13.31 8.20 7.83
CA THR A 108 -14.47 7.57 7.17
C THR A 108 -14.11 6.90 5.84
N ASN A 109 -14.94 5.93 5.41
CA ASN A 109 -15.06 5.50 4.02
C ASN A 109 -13.72 5.18 3.31
N LEU A 110 -12.97 4.20 3.85
CA LEU A 110 -11.70 3.70 3.29
C LEU A 110 -10.54 4.71 3.23
N ARG A 111 -10.70 5.89 3.85
CA ARG A 111 -9.63 6.88 4.01
C ARG A 111 -8.80 6.52 5.24
N SER A 112 -7.53 6.23 5.00
CA SER A 112 -6.58 5.85 6.06
C SER A 112 -5.65 7.02 6.35
N GLY A 113 -5.58 7.44 7.61
CA GLY A 113 -4.53 8.33 8.06
C GLY A 113 -3.18 7.60 8.18
N PRO A 114 -2.09 8.32 8.49
CA PRO A 114 -0.74 7.77 8.43
C PRO A 114 -0.50 6.60 9.40
N GLY A 115 -1.15 6.59 10.57
CA GLY A 115 -1.10 5.48 11.52
C GLY A 115 -1.62 4.16 10.92
N VAL A 116 -2.78 4.21 10.24
CA VAL A 116 -3.36 3.04 9.56
C VAL A 116 -2.51 2.61 8.37
N VAL A 117 -1.95 3.55 7.61
CA VAL A 117 -1.03 3.22 6.50
C VAL A 117 0.19 2.45 7.00
N ILE A 118 0.81 2.90 8.11
CA ILE A 118 1.96 2.24 8.73
C ILE A 118 1.56 0.86 9.28
N LEU A 119 0.41 0.78 9.96
CA LEU A 119 -0.13 -0.47 10.50
C LEU A 119 -0.35 -1.51 9.40
N MET A 120 -1.05 -1.14 8.33
CA MET A 120 -1.34 -2.02 7.20
C MET A 120 -0.07 -2.43 6.46
N THR A 121 0.88 -1.52 6.31
CA THR A 121 2.20 -1.84 5.75
C THR A 121 2.90 -2.92 6.59
N GLY A 122 2.85 -2.80 7.92
CA GLY A 122 3.39 -3.82 8.83
C GLY A 122 2.69 -5.17 8.71
N ILE A 123 1.35 -5.17 8.69
CA ILE A 123 0.52 -6.38 8.53
C ILE A 123 0.86 -7.09 7.21
N VAL A 124 0.98 -6.36 6.10
CA VAL A 124 1.35 -6.93 4.80
C VAL A 124 2.75 -7.56 4.83
N MET A 125 3.72 -6.94 5.49
CA MET A 125 5.06 -7.53 5.63
C MET A 125 5.02 -8.83 6.44
N LEU A 126 4.27 -8.86 7.56
CA LEU A 126 4.07 -10.07 8.35
C LEU A 126 3.35 -11.16 7.55
N PHE A 127 2.36 -10.78 6.74
CA PHE A 127 1.66 -11.70 5.85
C PHE A 127 2.60 -12.29 4.79
N ILE A 128 3.47 -11.49 4.16
CA ILE A 128 4.49 -11.98 3.23
C ILE A 128 5.41 -13.00 3.91
N PHE A 129 5.81 -12.75 5.16
CA PHE A 129 6.61 -13.70 5.94
C PHE A 129 5.84 -15.00 6.22
N ALA A 130 4.56 -14.91 6.59
CA ALA A 130 3.71 -16.09 6.79
C ALA A 130 3.56 -16.92 5.51
N ILE A 131 3.36 -16.26 4.36
CA ILE A 131 3.31 -16.93 3.04
C ILE A 131 4.66 -17.59 2.73
N HIS A 132 5.78 -16.95 3.03
CA HIS A 132 7.09 -17.58 2.87
C HIS A 132 7.23 -18.87 3.68
N LEU A 133 6.85 -18.86 4.97
CA LEU A 133 6.85 -20.06 5.81
C LEU A 133 5.92 -21.15 5.25
N PHE A 134 4.74 -20.77 4.79
CA PHE A 134 3.77 -21.67 4.17
C PHE A 134 4.35 -22.34 2.92
N VAL A 135 4.94 -21.57 2.01
CA VAL A 135 5.54 -22.07 0.76
C VAL A 135 6.71 -23.03 1.03
N VAL A 136 7.57 -22.71 2.01
CA VAL A 136 8.68 -23.59 2.40
C VAL A 136 8.18 -24.91 3.00
N ARG A 137 7.05 -24.89 3.72
CA ARG A 137 6.49 -26.05 4.43
C ARG A 137 5.65 -26.99 3.54
N PHE A 138 4.88 -26.45 2.60
CA PHE A 138 3.86 -27.17 1.80
C PHE A 138 4.21 -27.26 0.31
N LYS A 139 5.51 -27.40 0.00
CA LYS A 139 6.12 -27.42 -1.34
C LYS A 139 5.18 -27.90 -2.46
N ALA A 140 5.05 -27.11 -3.52
CA ALA A 140 4.37 -27.41 -4.80
C ALA A 140 2.90 -27.87 -4.71
N THR A 141 2.10 -27.29 -3.81
CA THR A 141 0.64 -27.47 -3.79
C THR A 141 -0.07 -26.43 -4.68
N TYR A 142 -1.34 -26.68 -5.03
CA TYR A 142 -2.19 -25.71 -5.74
C TYR A 142 -2.29 -24.36 -5.00
N ALA A 143 -2.30 -24.37 -3.67
CA ALA A 143 -2.29 -23.14 -2.89
C ALA A 143 -1.01 -22.31 -3.13
N VAL A 144 0.15 -22.97 -3.21
CA VAL A 144 1.42 -22.31 -3.53
C VAL A 144 1.42 -21.73 -4.94
N SER A 145 0.86 -22.44 -5.93
CA SER A 145 0.74 -21.90 -7.30
C SER A 145 -0.22 -20.73 -7.39
N LEU A 146 -1.32 -20.73 -6.61
CA LEU A 146 -2.24 -19.61 -6.51
C LEU A 146 -1.58 -18.36 -5.91
N PHE A 147 -0.84 -18.49 -4.80
CA PHE A 147 -0.10 -17.37 -4.23
C PHE A 147 0.98 -16.83 -5.18
N ALA A 148 1.67 -17.71 -5.91
CA ALA A 148 2.62 -17.31 -6.95
C ALA A 148 1.93 -16.56 -8.11
N PHE A 149 0.75 -17.01 -8.52
CA PHE A 149 -0.06 -16.34 -9.55
C PHE A 149 -0.48 -14.94 -9.10
N TRP A 150 -1.00 -14.78 -7.88
CA TRP A 150 -1.38 -13.47 -7.34
C TRP A 150 -0.18 -12.54 -7.22
N GLY A 151 0.95 -13.03 -6.69
CA GLY A 151 2.17 -12.23 -6.59
C GLY A 151 2.69 -11.76 -7.95
N LYS A 152 2.65 -12.61 -8.98
CA LYS A 152 3.08 -12.25 -10.35
C LYS A 152 2.17 -11.21 -11.00
N ASN A 153 0.87 -11.26 -10.70
CA ASN A 153 -0.14 -10.41 -11.31
C ASN A 153 -0.64 -9.28 -10.40
N VAL A 154 0.02 -9.03 -9.26
CA VAL A 154 -0.46 -8.09 -8.23
C VAL A 154 -0.73 -6.69 -8.78
N THR A 155 0.13 -6.19 -9.66
CA THR A 155 -0.04 -4.88 -10.29
C THR A 155 -1.25 -4.84 -11.22
N ALA A 156 -1.45 -5.90 -12.01
CA ALA A 156 -2.60 -5.99 -12.90
C ALA A 156 -3.91 -6.13 -12.11
N LEU A 157 -3.92 -6.94 -11.05
CA LEU A 157 -5.05 -7.07 -10.13
C LEU A 157 -5.37 -5.74 -9.45
N TYR A 158 -4.35 -4.98 -9.03
CA TYR A 158 -4.54 -3.64 -8.45
C TYR A 158 -5.18 -2.67 -9.45
N VAL A 159 -4.68 -2.63 -10.70
CA VAL A 159 -5.25 -1.77 -11.75
C VAL A 159 -6.67 -2.20 -12.12
N LEU A 160 -6.94 -3.49 -12.21
CA LEU A 160 -8.28 -4.02 -12.49
C LEU A 160 -9.26 -3.74 -11.35
N GLN A 161 -8.86 -3.98 -10.11
CA GLN A 161 -9.63 -3.60 -8.92
C GLN A 161 -9.95 -2.10 -8.98
N TRP A 162 -8.98 -1.28 -9.33
CA TRP A 162 -9.15 0.16 -9.39
C TRP A 162 -10.13 0.61 -10.49
N ILE A 163 -10.04 0.05 -11.69
CA ILE A 163 -10.99 0.34 -12.78
C ILE A 163 -12.38 -0.21 -12.45
N CYS A 164 -12.48 -1.45 -11.99
CA CYS A 164 -13.78 -2.10 -11.78
C CYS A 164 -14.51 -1.61 -10.52
N ILE A 165 -13.79 -1.36 -9.42
CA ILE A 165 -14.37 -0.97 -8.14
C ILE A 165 -14.26 0.53 -7.92
N GLY A 166 -13.10 1.12 -8.20
CA GLY A 166 -12.87 2.55 -8.00
C GLY A 166 -13.69 3.42 -8.96
N TRP A 167 -13.85 3.00 -10.22
CA TRP A 167 -14.68 3.73 -11.19
C TRP A 167 -16.08 3.15 -11.36
N GLY A 168 -16.26 1.84 -11.18
CA GLY A 168 -17.58 1.20 -11.35
C GLY A 168 -18.58 1.51 -10.23
N LEU A 169 -18.14 2.13 -9.13
CA LEU A 169 -18.99 2.63 -8.05
C LEU A 169 -19.29 4.14 -8.15
N CYS A 170 -18.78 4.84 -9.18
CA CYS A 170 -19.05 6.25 -9.47
C CYS A 170 -20.16 6.41 -10.53
#